data_AF-D4NYF3-F1
#
_entry.id   AF-D4NYF3-F1
#
_cell.length_a   1.000
_cell.length_b   1.000
_cell.length_c   1.000
_cell.angle_alpha   90.00
_cell.angle_beta   90.00
_cell.angle_gamma   90.00
#
_symmetry.space_group_name_H-M   'P 1'
#
loop_
_entity.id
_entity.type
_entity.pdbx_description
1 polymer ?
#
loop_
_entity_poly.entity_id
_entity_poly.type
_entity_poly.pdbx_seq_one_letter_code
_entity_poly.pdbx_strand_id
1 'polypeptide(L)'
;VHVVDFSLNQGMQWPALMQALALRTGGPPAFRLTGIGPPQPDDTDALQQVGWKLAQLADTIGVEFEFRGFVANSLADIDAAMLDIRPSDVEVVAVNSVFELHRLLARPGAVETVLNSIKAMNPKIVTLVEQESN
;
A
#
# COMPACT_ATOMS: atom_id res chain seq x y z
N VAL A 1 5.10 0.91 -11.53
CA VAL A 1 5.39 1.41 -10.16
C VAL A 1 4.47 0.67 -9.21
N HIS A 2 5.01 0.11 -8.14
CA HIS A 2 4.25 -0.63 -7.13
C HIS A 2 4.29 0.12 -5.81
N VAL A 3 3.13 0.47 -5.27
CA VAL A 3 3.01 1.02 -3.92
C VAL A 3 2.42 -0.05 -3.01
N VAL A 4 3.08 -0.30 -1.88
CA VAL A 4 2.56 -1.08 -0.76
C VAL A 4 2.08 -0.10 0.30
N ASP A 5 0.77 -0.01 0.48
CA ASP A 5 0.10 0.83 1.47
C ASP A 5 -0.26 0.01 2.70
N PHE A 6 0.39 0.31 3.82
CA PHE A 6 0.14 -0.35 5.10
C PHE A 6 -1.19 0.06 5.74
N SER A 7 -1.87 1.05 5.17
CA SER A 7 -3.04 1.72 5.77
C SER A 7 -4.08 2.12 4.72
N LEU A 8 -4.57 1.16 3.90
CA LEU A 8 -5.42 1.51 2.75
C LEU A 8 -6.66 2.32 3.15
N ASN A 9 -7.28 2.00 4.29
CA ASN A 9 -8.48 2.67 4.78
C ASN A 9 -9.53 2.78 3.64
N GLN A 10 -9.96 4.00 3.30
CA GLN A 10 -10.92 4.25 2.21
C GLN A 10 -10.24 4.53 0.85
N GLY A 11 -8.91 4.43 0.77
CA GLY A 11 -8.14 4.62 -0.45
C GLY A 11 -7.99 6.08 -0.92
N MET A 12 -8.28 7.06 -0.06
CA MET A 12 -8.39 8.48 -0.44
C MET A 12 -7.07 9.13 -0.93
N GLN A 13 -5.92 8.56 -0.63
CA GLN A 13 -4.62 9.07 -1.11
C GLN A 13 -4.41 8.79 -2.60
N TRP A 14 -4.96 7.68 -3.09
CA TRP A 14 -4.61 7.10 -4.39
C TRP A 14 -5.22 7.82 -5.61
N PRO A 15 -6.46 8.36 -5.57
CA PRO A 15 -7.00 9.14 -6.68
C PRO A 15 -6.13 10.32 -7.11
N ALA A 16 -5.60 11.09 -6.14
CA ALA A 16 -4.75 12.24 -6.43
C ALA A 16 -3.41 11.81 -7.06
N LEU A 17 -2.80 10.72 -6.57
CA LEU A 17 -1.58 10.17 -7.16
C LEU A 17 -1.83 9.66 -8.59
N MET A 18 -2.91 8.91 -8.81
CA MET A 18 -3.28 8.41 -10.14
C MET A 18 -3.48 9.54 -11.15
N GLN A 19 -4.16 10.63 -10.75
CA GLN A 19 -4.30 11.83 -11.59
C GLN A 19 -2.95 12.47 -11.92
N ALA A 20 -2.05 12.58 -10.94
CA ALA A 20 -0.70 13.11 -11.17
C ALA A 20 0.11 12.21 -12.12
N LEU A 21 -0.03 10.88 -12.01
CA LEU A 21 0.61 9.92 -12.92
C LEU A 21 0.05 10.04 -14.35
N ALA A 22 -1.26 10.17 -14.51
CA ALA A 22 -1.92 10.35 -15.81
C ALA A 22 -1.43 11.59 -16.57
N LEU A 23 -1.11 12.67 -15.84
CA LEU A 23 -0.62 13.94 -16.40
C LEU A 23 0.90 14.00 -16.62
N ARG A 24 1.63 12.94 -16.27
CA ARG A 24 3.09 12.93 -16.35
C ARG A 24 3.57 13.01 -17.81
N THR A 25 4.59 13.83 -18.07
CA THR A 25 5.27 13.86 -19.37
C THR A 25 5.80 12.47 -19.74
N GLY A 26 5.50 12.00 -20.95
CA GLY A 26 5.81 10.64 -21.40
C GLY A 26 4.73 9.59 -21.06
N GLY A 27 3.63 10.00 -20.45
CA GLY A 27 2.48 9.17 -20.13
C GLY A 27 2.55 8.51 -18.75
N PRO A 28 1.40 7.97 -18.28
CA PRO A 28 1.34 7.24 -17.02
C PRO A 28 2.15 5.94 -17.11
N PRO A 29 2.92 5.59 -16.06
CA PRO A 29 3.40 4.23 -15.92
C PRO A 29 2.25 3.30 -15.51
N ALA A 30 2.42 1.99 -15.71
CA ALA A 30 1.58 1.02 -15.01
C ALA A 30 1.69 1.23 -13.49
N PHE A 31 0.56 1.25 -12.82
CA PHE A 31 0.44 1.49 -11.39
C PHE A 31 -0.14 0.27 -10.68
N ARG A 32 0.62 -0.31 -9.77
CA ARG A 32 0.18 -1.41 -8.92
C ARG A 32 0.05 -0.92 -7.49
N LEU A 33 -1.07 -1.23 -6.85
CA LEU A 33 -1.33 -0.89 -5.46
C LEU A 33 -1.64 -2.16 -4.67
N THR A 34 -0.81 -2.44 -3.67
CA THR A 34 -1.11 -3.42 -2.63
C THR A 34 -1.58 -2.67 -1.39
N GLY A 35 -2.83 -2.84 -0.99
CA GLY A 35 -3.41 -2.20 0.18
C GLY A 35 -3.65 -3.18 1.31
N ILE A 36 -3.15 -2.87 2.50
CA ILE A 36 -3.35 -3.64 3.71
C ILE A 36 -4.39 -2.92 4.59
N GLY A 37 -5.27 -3.70 5.21
CA GLY A 37 -6.25 -3.18 6.17
C GLY A 37 -6.74 -4.23 7.16
N PRO A 38 -7.41 -3.80 8.23
CA PRO A 38 -7.96 -4.71 9.22
C PRO A 38 -9.19 -5.47 8.68
N PRO A 39 -9.51 -6.64 9.25
CA PRO A 39 -10.78 -7.30 8.99
C PRO A 39 -11.95 -6.38 9.35
N GLN A 40 -13.03 -6.44 8.58
CA GLN A 40 -14.23 -5.66 8.86
C GLN A 40 -15.11 -6.38 9.89
N PRO A 41 -15.75 -5.66 10.84
CA PRO A 41 -16.61 -6.28 11.85
C PRO A 41 -17.88 -6.96 11.29
N ASP A 42 -18.29 -6.59 10.07
CA ASP A 42 -19.48 -7.07 9.38
C ASP A 42 -19.16 -8.11 8.30
N ASP A 43 -17.94 -8.67 8.30
CA ASP A 43 -17.41 -9.62 7.31
C ASP A 43 -17.45 -9.11 5.86
N THR A 44 -17.59 -7.80 5.64
CA THR A 44 -17.52 -7.21 4.30
C THR A 44 -16.09 -7.11 3.80
N ASP A 45 -15.90 -7.26 2.49
CA ASP A 45 -14.61 -7.02 1.84
C ASP A 45 -14.48 -5.55 1.42
N ALA A 46 -14.25 -4.67 2.40
CA ALA A 46 -14.08 -3.24 2.15
C ALA A 46 -12.88 -2.93 1.25
N LEU A 47 -11.80 -3.72 1.33
CA LEU A 47 -10.61 -3.54 0.49
C LEU A 47 -10.95 -3.79 -0.98
N GLN A 48 -11.70 -4.85 -1.28
CA GLN A 48 -12.14 -5.16 -2.64
C GLN A 48 -13.01 -4.04 -3.24
N GLN A 49 -13.90 -3.44 -2.43
CA GLN A 49 -14.73 -2.32 -2.87
C GLN A 49 -13.90 -1.07 -3.20
N VAL A 50 -12.89 -0.76 -2.37
CA VAL A 50 -11.93 0.33 -2.66
C VAL A 50 -11.16 0.03 -3.94
N GLY A 51 -10.65 -1.19 -4.09
CA GLY A 51 -9.95 -1.64 -5.30
C GLY A 51 -10.76 -1.45 -6.57
N TRP A 52 -12.05 -1.81 -6.57
CA TRP A 52 -12.95 -1.61 -7.71
C TRP A 52 -13.15 -0.14 -8.06
N LYS A 53 -13.36 0.72 -7.06
CA LYS A 53 -13.53 2.17 -7.29
C LYS A 53 -12.26 2.79 -7.87
N LEU A 54 -11.09 2.38 -7.36
CA LEU A 54 -9.80 2.82 -7.88
C LEU A 54 -9.55 2.32 -9.31
N ALA A 55 -9.94 1.08 -9.62
CA ALA A 55 -9.83 0.55 -10.97
C ALA A 55 -10.72 1.28 -11.98
N GLN A 56 -11.96 1.61 -11.61
CA GLN A 56 -12.86 2.43 -12.44
C GLN A 56 -12.28 3.82 -12.71
N LEU A 57 -11.71 4.45 -11.68
CA LEU A 57 -11.02 5.73 -11.85
C LEU A 57 -9.83 5.61 -12.80
N ALA A 58 -8.97 4.62 -12.59
CA ALA A 58 -7.77 4.40 -13.39
C ALA A 58 -8.11 4.19 -14.88
N ASP A 59 -9.14 3.38 -15.17
CA ASP A 59 -9.66 3.17 -16.53
C ASP A 59 -10.15 4.49 -17.15
N THR A 60 -10.93 5.28 -16.39
CA THR A 60 -11.46 6.58 -16.84
C THR A 60 -10.35 7.58 -17.23
N ILE A 61 -9.20 7.51 -16.57
CA ILE A 61 -8.07 8.43 -16.81
C ILE A 61 -6.91 7.80 -17.59
N GLY A 62 -7.09 6.59 -18.13
CA GLY A 62 -6.11 5.90 -18.97
C GLY A 62 -4.84 5.45 -18.26
N VAL A 63 -4.94 5.06 -16.98
CA VAL A 63 -3.83 4.48 -16.19
C VAL A 63 -3.99 2.96 -16.14
N GLU A 64 -3.00 2.22 -16.61
CA GLU A 64 -2.94 0.77 -16.40
C GLU A 64 -2.80 0.48 -14.90
N PHE A 65 -3.77 -0.24 -14.32
CA PHE A 65 -3.87 -0.40 -12.87
C PHE A 65 -4.07 -1.85 -12.43
N GLU A 66 -3.35 -2.24 -11.38
CA GLU A 66 -3.47 -3.52 -10.69
C GLU A 66 -3.67 -3.28 -9.19
N PHE A 67 -4.64 -3.96 -8.58
CA PHE A 67 -4.93 -3.85 -7.15
C PHE A 67 -4.84 -5.22 -6.45
N ARG A 68 -4.27 -5.22 -5.25
CA ARG A 68 -4.27 -6.37 -4.34
C ARG A 68 -4.60 -5.93 -2.92
N GLY A 69 -5.63 -6.51 -2.32
CA GLY A 69 -6.01 -6.28 -0.92
C GLY A 69 -5.49 -7.39 0.00
N PHE A 70 -4.92 -7.02 1.16
CA PHE A 70 -4.55 -7.96 2.22
C PHE A 70 -5.23 -7.59 3.53
N VAL A 71 -5.92 -8.56 4.12
CA VAL A 71 -6.51 -8.40 5.45
C VAL A 71 -5.52 -8.88 6.50
N ALA A 72 -5.18 -8.02 7.46
CA ALA A 72 -4.31 -8.36 8.58
C ALA A 72 -4.70 -7.59 9.85
N ASN A 73 -4.61 -8.27 11.00
CA ASN A 73 -4.83 -7.63 12.31
C ASN A 73 -3.65 -6.76 12.73
N SER A 74 -2.44 -7.12 12.29
CA SER A 74 -1.20 -6.38 12.54
C SER A 74 -0.30 -6.45 11.31
N LEU A 75 0.42 -5.37 11.02
CA LEU A 75 1.46 -5.37 10.00
C LEU A 75 2.58 -6.37 10.28
N ALA A 76 2.79 -6.72 11.56
CA ALA A 76 3.78 -7.74 11.94
C ALA A 76 3.39 -9.15 11.48
N ASP A 77 2.14 -9.35 11.03
CA ASP A 77 1.67 -10.61 10.46
C ASP A 77 1.85 -10.67 8.92
N ILE A 78 2.35 -9.59 8.30
CA ILE A 78 2.62 -9.50 6.86
C ILE A 78 4.10 -9.78 6.56
N ASP A 79 4.33 -10.84 5.79
CA ASP A 79 5.63 -11.15 5.21
C ASP A 79 5.75 -10.53 3.79
N ALA A 80 6.92 -9.97 3.47
CA ALA A 80 7.23 -9.45 2.13
C ALA A 80 7.01 -10.49 1.02
N ALA A 81 7.23 -11.78 1.29
CA ALA A 81 6.99 -12.86 0.35
C ALA A 81 5.51 -13.02 -0.04
N MET A 82 4.57 -12.56 0.79
CA MET A 82 3.14 -12.57 0.48
C MET A 82 2.75 -11.49 -0.55
N LEU A 83 3.53 -10.42 -0.65
CA LEU A 83 3.18 -9.23 -1.42
C LEU A 83 3.51 -9.34 -2.91
N ASP A 84 4.06 -10.48 -3.36
CA ASP A 84 4.37 -10.77 -4.76
C ASP A 84 5.19 -9.65 -5.41
N ILE A 85 6.21 -9.17 -4.68
CA ILE A 85 7.11 -8.13 -5.18
C ILE A 85 7.86 -8.65 -6.40
N ARG A 86 7.76 -7.94 -7.52
CA ARG A 86 8.42 -8.33 -8.77
C ARG A 86 9.89 -7.90 -8.75
N PRO A 87 10.75 -8.54 -9.55
CA PRO A 87 12.15 -8.13 -9.72
C PRO A 87 12.31 -6.63 -10.05
N SER A 88 13.42 -6.03 -9.61
CA SER A 88 13.64 -4.58 -9.67
C SER A 88 13.79 -4.00 -11.09
N ASP A 89 14.03 -4.85 -12.08
CA ASP A 89 14.03 -4.52 -13.51
C ASP A 89 12.61 -4.49 -14.10
N VAL A 90 11.63 -5.07 -13.41
CA VAL A 90 10.20 -5.07 -13.80
C VAL A 90 9.43 -3.97 -13.07
N GLU A 91 9.61 -3.82 -11.76
CA GLU A 91 8.91 -2.79 -10.99
C GLU A 91 9.79 -2.08 -9.97
N VAL A 92 9.38 -0.84 -9.68
CA VAL A 92 9.94 -0.03 -8.60
C VAL A 92 8.93 0.02 -7.47
N VAL A 93 9.37 -0.37 -6.26
CA VAL A 93 8.54 -0.43 -5.05
C VAL A 93 8.68 0.84 -4.21
N ALA A 94 7.55 1.33 -3.72
CA ALA A 94 7.46 2.32 -2.64
C ALA A 94 6.59 1.74 -1.51
N VAL A 95 6.96 2.03 -0.26
CA VAL A 95 6.15 1.67 0.91
C VAL A 95 5.56 2.95 1.48
N ASN A 96 4.26 2.94 1.78
CA ASN A 96 3.54 4.03 2.42
C ASN A 96 2.92 3.54 3.73
N SER A 97 3.17 4.28 4.81
CA SER A 97 2.61 4.00 6.13
C SER A 97 2.07 5.28 6.75
N VAL A 98 0.77 5.31 7.02
CA VAL A 98 0.10 6.46 7.63
C VAL A 98 -0.63 6.01 8.90
N PHE A 99 -0.15 6.45 10.06
CA PHE A 99 -0.69 6.16 11.38
C PHE A 99 -0.78 4.66 11.71
N GLU A 100 0.27 3.89 11.40
CA GLU A 100 0.28 2.44 11.64
C GLU A 100 1.45 1.94 12.49
N LEU A 101 2.64 2.53 12.38
CA LEU A 101 3.83 2.02 13.08
C LEU A 101 3.71 2.22 14.60
N HIS A 102 3.07 3.30 15.07
CA HIS A 102 2.86 3.51 16.51
C HIS A 102 2.05 2.37 17.17
N ARG A 103 1.16 1.70 16.41
CA ARG A 103 0.33 0.59 16.90
C ARG A 103 1.17 -0.65 17.21
N LEU A 104 2.35 -0.77 16.59
CA LEU A 104 3.28 -1.88 16.80
C LEU A 104 4.00 -1.79 18.16
N LEU A 105 4.08 -0.60 18.76
CA LEU A 105 4.78 -0.38 20.03
C LEU A 105 4.18 -1.17 21.20
N ALA A 106 2.89 -1.55 21.10
CA ALA A 106 2.22 -2.37 22.10
C ALA A 106 2.66 -3.85 22.09
N ARG A 107 3.35 -4.31 21.03
CA ARG A 107 3.78 -5.69 20.84
C ARG A 107 5.30 -5.76 20.73
N PRO A 108 6.02 -6.28 21.74
CA PRO A 108 7.48 -6.41 21.69
C PRO A 108 7.96 -7.14 20.42
N GLY A 109 8.95 -6.57 19.75
CA GLY A 109 9.54 -7.12 18.52
C GLY A 109 8.78 -6.80 17.22
N ALA A 110 7.55 -6.27 17.29
CA ALA A 110 6.72 -6.06 16.10
C ALA A 110 7.28 -4.97 15.17
N VAL A 111 7.89 -3.92 15.73
CA VAL A 111 8.54 -2.86 14.96
C VAL A 111 9.70 -3.44 14.14
N GLU A 112 10.56 -4.25 14.77
CA GLU A 112 11.70 -4.89 14.11
C GLU A 112 11.24 -5.86 13.02
N THR A 113 10.19 -6.65 13.29
CA THR A 113 9.57 -7.53 12.28
C THR A 113 9.12 -6.74 11.06
N VAL A 114 8.37 -5.65 11.24
CA VAL A 114 7.88 -4.83 10.12
C VAL A 114 9.01 -4.13 9.39
N LEU A 115 10.00 -3.56 10.09
CA LEU A 115 11.15 -2.93 9.45
C LEU A 115 12.00 -3.93 8.65
N ASN A 116 12.13 -5.18 9.12
CA ASN A 116 12.80 -6.23 8.36
C ASN A 116 12.00 -6.63 7.11
N SER A 117 10.68 -6.70 7.21
CA SER A 117 9.79 -6.91 6.07
C SER A 117 9.94 -5.79 5.02
N ILE A 118 9.91 -4.52 5.44
CA ILE A 118 10.16 -3.36 4.56
C ILE A 118 11.53 -3.47 3.88
N LYS A 119 12.59 -3.84 4.61
CA LYS A 119 13.92 -4.04 4.02
C LYS A 119 13.93 -5.15 2.97
N ALA A 120 13.23 -6.26 3.23
CA ALA A 120 13.13 -7.38 2.30
C ALA A 120 12.41 -6.99 0.99
N MET A 121 11.47 -6.03 1.03
CA MET A 121 10.81 -5.48 -0.15
C MET A 121 11.74 -4.62 -1.02
N ASN A 122 12.91 -4.21 -0.51
CA ASN A 122 13.90 -3.35 -1.19
C ASN A 122 13.28 -2.08 -1.85
N PRO A 123 12.48 -1.28 -1.12
CA PRO A 123 11.80 -0.13 -1.70
C PRO A 123 12.78 0.99 -2.05
N LYS A 124 12.43 1.79 -3.06
CA LYS A 124 13.15 3.02 -3.40
C LYS A 124 12.84 4.17 -2.46
N ILE A 125 11.65 4.16 -1.85
CA ILE A 125 11.23 5.15 -0.88
C ILE A 125 10.27 4.52 0.12
N VAL A 126 10.36 4.99 1.37
CA VAL A 126 9.39 4.73 2.42
C VAL A 126 8.83 6.07 2.86
N THR A 127 7.52 6.25 2.78
CA THR A 127 6.82 7.41 3.34
C THR A 127 6.21 7.00 4.68
N LEU A 128 6.46 7.83 5.69
CA LEU A 128 5.95 7.63 7.04
C LEU A 128 5.22 8.89 7.49
N VAL A 129 3.98 8.71 7.95
CA VAL A 129 3.17 9.76 8.58
C VAL A 129 2.73 9.22 9.93
N GLU A 130 3.14 9.89 11.00
CA GLU A 130 2.79 9.53 12.39
C GLU A 130 2.39 10.77 13.18
N GLN A 131 1.72 10.56 14.31
CA GLN A 131 1.42 11.64 15.24
C GLN A 131 2.65 11.95 16.10
N GLU A 132 3.00 13.23 16.19
CA GLU A 132 4.04 13.70 17.11
C GLU A 132 3.48 13.71 18.55
N SER A 133 3.84 12.69 19.33
CA SER A 133 3.50 12.56 20.75
C SER A 133 4.48 11.60 21.44
N ASN A 134 4.79 11.85 22.73
CA ASN A 134 5.56 10.96 23.59
C ASN A 134 4.66 10.22 24.59
#